data_AF-S4RDN4-F1
#
_entry.id   AF-S4RDN4-F1
#
_cell.length_a   1.000
_cell.length_b   1.000
_cell.length_c   1.000
_cell.angle_alpha   90.00
_cell.angle_beta   90.00
_cell.angle_gamma   90.00
#
_symmetry.space_group_name_H-M   'P 1'
#
loop_
_entity.id
_entity.type
_entity.pdbx_description
1 polymer ?
#
loop_
_entity_poly.entity_id
_entity_poly.type
_entity_poly.pdbx_seq_one_letter_code
_entity_poly.pdbx_strand_id
1 'polypeptide(L)'
;VSSSIGIAVLSLPIRKLLPSLKLKLPQELVLVIGTGISAAVAPRVPALQSWKGLIQALLDAASDFDLLEEEESRRFMRCLRQDKNLVHVAHDLIQKLSPRTGNVRSTFFKDCLYEVFEGLESKMEEVGKRLLQSVLRLMEDGALALTTNFDNLLEIYGTQRGKTLESLDLSDEKKVLEWAQGKHPLSVLHVHGVYTNPSGIVLHPAGYQNVLRNIDVMREIQHLYESRSFVFLGCGRTVDDTTFQALFLEAVKHRSDLEHFMLVRREDPESFKKLRENMLDKGIKVISYGDEYEHLPEYFQRLATEICQRGSA
;
A
#
# COMPACT_ATOMS: atom_id res chain seq x y z
N VAL A 1 37.34 -45.48 -2.17
CA VAL A 1 36.66 -44.90 -0.99
C VAL A 1 36.51 -43.41 -1.25
N SER A 2 35.43 -43.03 -1.94
CA SER A 2 35.15 -41.62 -2.27
C SER A 2 34.23 -41.05 -1.20
N SER A 3 34.72 -40.06 -0.48
CA SER A 3 34.00 -39.30 0.53
C SER A 3 33.17 -38.22 -0.14
N SER A 4 31.86 -38.40 -0.19
CA SER A 4 30.89 -37.35 -0.52
C SER A 4 30.72 -36.43 0.70
N ILE A 5 31.26 -35.22 0.63
CA ILE A 5 31.00 -34.16 1.61
C ILE A 5 29.60 -33.63 1.32
N GLY A 6 28.63 -34.00 2.15
CA GLY A 6 27.30 -33.41 2.14
C GLY A 6 27.37 -31.97 2.62
N ILE A 7 27.02 -31.03 1.75
CA ILE A 7 26.78 -29.63 2.14
C ILE A 7 25.48 -29.62 2.94
N ALA A 8 25.60 -29.49 4.26
CA ALA A 8 24.46 -29.19 5.11
C ALA A 8 23.97 -27.78 4.77
N VAL A 9 22.84 -27.69 4.08
CA VAL A 9 22.09 -26.44 3.96
C VAL A 9 21.59 -26.11 5.37
N LEU A 10 22.30 -25.22 6.07
CA LEU A 10 21.85 -24.66 7.34
C LEU A 10 20.58 -23.85 7.06
N SER A 11 19.41 -24.40 7.41
CA SER A 11 18.17 -23.64 7.38
C SER A 11 18.29 -22.47 8.36
N LEU A 12 18.10 -21.24 7.86
CA LEU A 12 18.06 -20.07 8.70
C LEU A 12 16.94 -20.24 9.75
N PRO A 13 17.17 -19.89 11.03
CA PRO A 13 16.16 -20.06 12.06
C PRO A 13 14.94 -19.20 11.75
N ILE A 14 13.79 -19.85 11.65
CA ILE A 14 12.49 -19.25 11.41
C ILE A 14 12.25 -18.09 12.39
N ARG A 15 11.96 -16.88 11.86
CA ARG A 15 11.66 -15.70 12.69
C ARG A 15 10.41 -15.96 13.55
N LYS A 16 10.50 -15.56 14.83
CA LYS A 16 9.40 -15.66 15.78
C LYS A 16 8.37 -14.54 15.54
N LEU A 17 7.10 -14.87 15.76
CA LEU A 17 6.01 -13.88 15.74
C LEU A 17 5.99 -13.10 17.05
N LEU A 18 5.83 -11.78 16.97
CA LEU A 18 5.74 -10.92 18.13
C LEU A 18 4.48 -11.23 18.95
N PRO A 19 4.58 -11.54 20.27
CA PRO A 19 3.42 -11.88 21.08
C PRO A 19 2.32 -10.82 21.07
N SER A 20 2.67 -9.53 21.20
CA SER A 20 1.65 -8.47 21.26
C SER A 20 0.88 -8.25 19.95
N LEU A 21 1.38 -8.78 18.81
CA LEU A 21 0.68 -8.76 17.54
C LEU A 21 -0.10 -10.06 17.29
N LYS A 22 0.53 -11.23 17.50
CA LYS A 22 -0.13 -12.52 17.21
C LYS A 22 -1.30 -12.85 18.15
N LEU A 23 -1.42 -12.14 19.26
CA LEU A 23 -2.52 -12.28 20.22
C LEU A 23 -3.74 -11.40 19.89
N LYS A 24 -3.64 -10.53 18.88
CA LYS A 24 -4.75 -9.68 18.42
C LYS A 24 -5.83 -10.51 17.75
N LEU A 25 -7.05 -9.97 17.71
CA LEU A 25 -8.17 -10.48 16.93
C LEU A 25 -8.29 -9.73 15.59
N PRO A 26 -8.76 -10.36 14.51
CA PRO A 26 -8.88 -9.72 13.21
C PRO A 26 -9.61 -8.36 13.23
N GLN A 27 -10.74 -8.26 13.93
CA GLN A 27 -11.53 -7.02 14.05
C GLN A 27 -10.80 -5.88 14.78
N GLU A 28 -9.75 -6.17 15.53
CA GLU A 28 -8.90 -5.16 16.18
C GLU A 28 -7.86 -4.58 15.21
N LEU A 29 -7.80 -5.04 13.95
CA LEU A 29 -6.75 -4.69 13.01
C LEU A 29 -7.25 -3.78 11.89
N VAL A 30 -6.37 -2.86 11.50
CA VAL A 30 -6.42 -2.16 10.22
C VAL A 30 -5.15 -2.48 9.46
N LEU A 31 -5.27 -3.18 8.34
CA LEU A 31 -4.15 -3.54 7.48
C LEU A 31 -3.86 -2.37 6.54
N VAL A 32 -2.63 -1.84 6.62
CA VAL A 32 -2.15 -0.82 5.70
C VAL A 32 -1.25 -1.47 4.68
N ILE A 33 -1.71 -1.53 3.43
CA ILE A 33 -1.03 -2.18 2.32
C ILE A 33 -0.21 -1.12 1.59
N GLY A 34 1.10 -1.30 1.58
CA GLY A 34 2.04 -0.44 0.86
C GLY A 34 2.53 -1.07 -0.44
N THR A 35 3.34 -0.32 -1.18
CA THR A 35 3.90 -0.74 -2.48
C THR A 35 4.73 -2.02 -2.40
N GLY A 36 5.32 -2.32 -1.24
CA GLY A 36 6.05 -3.58 -1.04
C GLY A 36 5.18 -4.83 -1.19
N ILE A 37 3.87 -4.74 -0.96
CA ILE A 37 2.94 -5.84 -1.21
C ILE A 37 2.71 -6.00 -2.71
N SER A 38 2.39 -4.91 -3.42
CA SER A 38 2.20 -4.94 -4.88
C SER A 38 3.46 -5.43 -5.60
N ALA A 39 4.65 -5.00 -5.15
CA ALA A 39 5.93 -5.47 -5.67
C ALA A 39 6.17 -6.97 -5.41
N ALA A 40 5.76 -7.50 -4.27
CA ALA A 40 5.85 -8.95 -4.00
C ALA A 40 4.81 -9.76 -4.78
N VAL A 41 3.67 -9.15 -5.11
CA VAL A 41 2.58 -9.80 -5.85
C VAL A 41 2.88 -9.92 -7.34
N ALA A 42 3.39 -8.84 -7.93
CA ALA A 42 3.68 -8.76 -9.35
C ALA A 42 5.09 -8.15 -9.56
N PRO A 43 6.16 -8.87 -9.20
CA PRO A 43 7.53 -8.34 -9.17
C PRO A 43 8.04 -7.93 -10.55
N ARG A 44 7.43 -8.41 -11.63
CA ARG A 44 7.82 -8.07 -13.01
C ARG A 44 7.19 -6.79 -13.53
N VAL A 45 6.39 -6.08 -12.72
CA VAL A 45 5.71 -4.85 -13.10
C VAL A 45 6.45 -3.65 -12.49
N PRO A 46 7.25 -2.90 -13.26
CA PRO A 46 8.09 -1.82 -12.70
C PRO A 46 7.28 -0.73 -11.99
N ALA A 47 6.07 -0.44 -12.49
CA ALA A 47 5.17 0.56 -11.91
C ALA A 47 4.77 0.26 -10.46
N LEU A 48 4.78 -1.02 -10.05
CA LEU A 48 4.43 -1.43 -8.69
C LEU A 48 5.63 -1.42 -7.73
N GLN A 49 6.84 -1.31 -8.24
CA GLN A 49 8.06 -1.39 -7.41
C GLN A 49 8.44 -0.05 -6.79
N SER A 50 8.13 1.08 -7.43
CA SER A 50 8.50 2.40 -6.95
C SER A 50 7.73 3.53 -7.62
N TRP A 51 7.67 4.69 -6.96
CA TRP A 51 7.20 5.95 -7.55
C TRP A 51 7.91 6.31 -8.86
N LYS A 52 9.23 6.10 -8.93
CA LYS A 52 10.01 6.33 -10.15
C LYS A 52 9.56 5.41 -11.29
N GLY A 53 9.34 4.13 -10.98
CA GLY A 53 8.83 3.15 -11.92
C GLY A 53 7.42 3.48 -12.41
N LEU A 54 6.54 3.95 -11.52
CA LEU A 54 5.19 4.39 -11.88
C LEU A 54 5.22 5.61 -12.82
N ILE A 55 5.99 6.65 -12.46
CA ILE A 55 6.11 7.86 -13.29
C ILE A 55 6.73 7.51 -14.65
N GLN A 56 7.74 6.63 -14.69
CA GLN A 56 8.31 6.15 -15.95
C GLN A 56 7.24 5.46 -16.82
N ALA A 57 6.49 4.51 -16.25
CA ALA A 57 5.47 3.79 -17.00
C ALA A 57 4.35 4.71 -17.52
N LEU A 58 3.98 5.73 -16.75
CA LEU A 58 3.04 6.76 -17.19
C LEU A 58 3.59 7.62 -18.34
N LEU A 59 4.89 7.95 -18.32
CA LEU A 59 5.54 8.68 -19.41
C LEU A 59 5.63 7.84 -20.69
N ASP A 60 5.92 6.55 -20.53
CA ASP A 60 5.98 5.60 -21.65
C ASP A 60 4.60 5.48 -22.30
N ALA A 61 3.55 5.21 -21.50
CA ALA A 61 2.17 5.16 -21.98
C ALA A 61 1.73 6.49 -22.63
N ALA A 62 2.07 7.64 -22.03
CA ALA A 62 1.77 8.93 -22.61
C ALA A 62 2.48 9.18 -23.95
N SER A 63 3.69 8.63 -24.12
CA SER A 63 4.43 8.71 -25.38
C SER A 63 3.84 7.78 -26.44
N ASP A 64 3.44 6.57 -26.05
CA ASP A 64 2.79 5.59 -26.95
C ASP A 64 1.43 6.08 -27.47
N PHE A 65 0.74 6.92 -26.69
CA PHE A 65 -0.50 7.60 -27.09
C PHE A 65 -0.29 8.97 -27.76
N ASP A 66 0.95 9.37 -28.07
CA ASP A 66 1.30 10.66 -28.68
C ASP A 66 0.77 11.89 -27.88
N LEU A 67 0.73 11.80 -26.55
CA LEU A 67 0.15 12.84 -25.67
C LEU A 67 1.16 13.92 -25.24
N LEU A 68 2.44 13.70 -25.52
CA LEU A 68 3.54 14.58 -25.15
C LEU A 68 4.39 14.91 -26.37
N GLU A 69 4.74 16.19 -26.52
CA GLU A 69 5.74 16.58 -27.52
C GLU A 69 7.12 16.04 -27.15
N GLU A 70 7.98 15.83 -28.14
CA GLU A 70 9.31 15.22 -27.95
C GLU A 70 10.18 16.00 -26.93
N GLU A 71 10.11 17.33 -26.97
CA GLU A 71 10.84 18.18 -26.01
C GLU A 71 10.28 18.06 -24.59
N GLU A 72 8.95 17.95 -24.44
CA GLU A 72 8.30 17.76 -23.14
C GLU A 72 8.64 16.40 -22.53
N SER A 73 8.58 15.34 -23.34
CA SER A 73 9.00 13.99 -22.93
C SER A 73 10.46 14.00 -22.47
N ARG A 74 11.37 14.62 -23.26
CA ARG A 74 12.78 14.81 -22.87
C ARG A 74 12.94 15.57 -21.55
N ARG A 75 12.11 16.59 -21.29
CA ARG A 75 12.12 17.35 -20.03
C ARG A 75 11.71 16.49 -18.84
N PHE A 76 10.59 15.78 -18.93
CA PHE A 76 10.12 14.88 -17.86
C PHE A 76 11.14 13.77 -17.57
N MET A 77 11.66 13.13 -18.61
CA MET A 77 12.69 12.09 -18.49
C MET A 77 13.95 12.62 -17.81
N ARG A 78 14.37 13.85 -18.09
CA ARG A 78 15.51 14.49 -17.41
C ARG A 78 15.23 14.71 -15.92
N CYS A 79 14.05 15.21 -15.57
CA CYS A 79 13.65 15.41 -14.18
C CYS A 79 13.63 14.09 -13.40
N LEU A 80 13.10 13.02 -14.02
CA LEU A 80 13.04 11.68 -13.43
C LEU A 80 14.44 11.06 -13.23
N ARG A 81 15.37 11.26 -14.17
CA ARG A 81 16.77 10.79 -14.06
C ARG A 81 17.56 11.52 -12.97
N GLN A 82 17.25 12.80 -12.75
CA GLN A 82 17.91 13.62 -11.73
C GLN A 82 17.37 13.38 -10.31
N ASP A 83 16.41 12.46 -10.13
CA ASP A 83 15.71 12.18 -8.88
C ASP A 83 15.21 13.46 -8.18
N LYS A 84 14.79 14.45 -9.00
CA LYS A 84 14.10 15.65 -8.51
C LYS A 84 12.80 15.21 -7.83
N ASN A 85 12.33 16.03 -6.88
CA ASN A 85 11.13 15.77 -6.07
C ASN A 85 10.00 15.11 -6.90
N LEU A 86 9.89 13.77 -6.79
CA LEU A 86 9.11 12.94 -7.71
C LEU A 86 7.61 13.28 -7.64
N VAL A 87 7.15 13.78 -6.50
CA VAL A 87 5.78 14.26 -6.30
C VAL A 87 5.48 15.44 -7.23
N HIS A 88 6.41 16.37 -7.41
CA HIS A 88 6.22 17.49 -8.33
C HIS A 88 6.23 17.03 -9.78
N VAL A 89 7.13 16.09 -10.14
CA VAL A 89 7.16 15.50 -11.49
C VAL A 89 5.84 14.80 -11.82
N ALA A 90 5.32 14.01 -10.88
CA ALA A 90 4.03 13.34 -11.02
C ALA A 90 2.87 14.34 -11.14
N HIS A 91 2.87 15.40 -10.30
CA HIS A 91 1.86 16.45 -10.36
C HIS A 91 1.83 17.16 -11.72
N ASP A 92 2.99 17.60 -12.21
CA ASP A 92 3.12 18.29 -13.49
C ASP A 92 2.70 17.38 -14.66
N LEU A 93 3.05 16.10 -14.60
CA LEU A 93 2.63 15.10 -15.58
C LEU A 93 1.11 14.95 -15.62
N ILE A 94 0.44 14.81 -14.46
CA ILE A 94 -1.03 14.75 -14.45
C ILE A 94 -1.65 16.01 -15.02
N GLN A 95 -1.17 17.20 -14.62
CA GLN A 95 -1.74 18.45 -15.12
C GLN A 95 -1.66 18.51 -16.64
N LYS A 96 -0.54 18.06 -17.21
CA LYS A 96 -0.35 17.95 -18.66
C LYS A 96 -1.27 16.91 -19.30
N LEU A 97 -1.49 15.77 -18.66
CA LEU A 97 -2.35 14.67 -19.15
C LEU A 97 -3.84 14.85 -18.79
N SER A 98 -4.19 15.87 -18.01
CA SER A 98 -5.56 16.18 -17.60
C SER A 98 -5.93 17.65 -17.86
N PRO A 99 -5.68 18.20 -19.07
CA PRO A 99 -6.02 19.58 -19.35
C PRO A 99 -7.53 19.80 -19.15
N ARG A 100 -7.86 20.99 -18.63
CA ARG A 100 -9.24 21.45 -18.51
C ARG A 100 -9.53 22.45 -19.62
N THR A 101 -10.55 22.18 -20.42
CA THR A 101 -11.03 23.09 -21.46
C THR A 101 -12.51 23.36 -21.22
N GLY A 102 -12.83 24.53 -20.67
CA GLY A 102 -14.19 24.85 -20.22
C GLY A 102 -14.67 23.88 -19.13
N ASN A 103 -15.82 23.24 -19.35
CA ASN A 103 -16.40 22.25 -18.42
C ASN A 103 -15.93 20.81 -18.70
N VAL A 104 -15.08 20.58 -19.71
CA VAL A 104 -14.60 19.24 -20.07
C VAL A 104 -13.21 19.03 -19.49
N ARG A 105 -13.05 17.94 -18.73
CA ARG A 105 -11.76 17.45 -18.24
C ARG A 105 -11.32 16.28 -19.12
N SER A 106 -10.10 16.34 -19.65
CA SER A 106 -9.54 15.23 -20.43
C SER A 106 -9.42 13.95 -19.58
N THR A 107 -9.55 12.80 -20.24
CA THR A 107 -9.35 11.46 -19.68
C THR A 107 -7.96 10.89 -19.98
N PHE A 108 -7.06 11.59 -20.66
CA PHE A 108 -5.79 10.99 -21.09
C PHE A 108 -4.95 10.43 -19.93
N PHE A 109 -4.95 11.09 -18.77
CA PHE A 109 -4.30 10.54 -17.57
C PHE A 109 -4.93 9.22 -17.11
N LYS A 110 -6.27 9.10 -17.17
CA LYS A 110 -6.97 7.84 -16.91
C LYS A 110 -6.49 6.77 -17.88
N ASP A 111 -6.45 7.10 -19.17
CA ASP A 111 -6.12 6.14 -20.21
C ASP A 111 -4.67 5.64 -20.06
N CYS A 112 -3.73 6.52 -19.71
CA CYS A 112 -2.36 6.14 -19.35
C CYS A 112 -2.29 5.25 -18.11
N LEU A 113 -3.03 5.57 -17.05
CA LEU A 113 -3.06 4.74 -15.84
C LEU A 113 -3.65 3.36 -16.11
N TYR A 114 -4.70 3.31 -16.93
CA TYR A 114 -5.32 2.05 -17.31
C TYR A 114 -4.32 1.19 -18.09
N GLU A 115 -3.62 1.75 -19.08
CA GLU A 115 -2.54 1.06 -19.81
C GLU A 115 -1.47 0.49 -18.85
N VAL A 116 -1.02 1.28 -17.88
CA VAL A 116 0.01 0.86 -16.91
C VAL A 116 -0.45 -0.34 -16.06
N PHE A 117 -1.73 -0.37 -15.66
CA PHE A 117 -2.28 -1.37 -14.76
C PHE A 117 -3.21 -2.40 -15.42
N GLU A 118 -3.31 -2.40 -16.76
CA GLU A 118 -4.07 -3.41 -17.47
C GLU A 118 -3.38 -4.78 -17.37
N GLY A 119 -4.18 -5.84 -17.29
CA GLY A 119 -3.70 -7.22 -17.30
C GLY A 119 -2.97 -7.66 -16.03
N LEU A 120 -3.11 -6.93 -14.91
CA LEU A 120 -2.46 -7.27 -13.64
C LEU A 120 -2.80 -8.69 -13.16
N GLU A 121 -3.99 -9.20 -13.45
CA GLU A 121 -4.42 -10.57 -13.10
C GLU A 121 -3.46 -11.64 -13.62
N SER A 122 -2.89 -11.45 -14.82
CA SER A 122 -1.95 -12.38 -15.45
C SER A 122 -0.52 -12.22 -14.94
N LYS A 123 -0.22 -11.10 -14.27
CA LYS A 123 1.11 -10.70 -13.78
C LYS A 123 1.34 -11.10 -12.32
N MET A 124 0.32 -11.60 -11.62
CA MET A 124 0.42 -12.07 -10.23
C MET A 124 1.16 -13.41 -10.11
N GLU A 125 2.24 -13.44 -9.34
CA GLU A 125 2.99 -14.66 -9.05
C GLU A 125 2.40 -15.42 -7.84
N GLU A 126 2.57 -16.75 -7.80
CA GLU A 126 1.97 -17.63 -6.78
C GLU A 126 2.43 -17.30 -5.35
N VAL A 127 3.68 -16.90 -5.17
CA VAL A 127 4.22 -16.43 -3.89
C VAL A 127 3.46 -15.20 -3.40
N GLY A 128 3.21 -14.26 -4.31
CA GLY A 128 2.41 -13.07 -4.10
C GLY A 128 0.96 -13.35 -3.73
N LYS A 129 0.32 -14.27 -4.44
CA LYS A 129 -1.06 -14.70 -4.17
C LYS A 129 -1.24 -15.24 -2.74
N ARG A 130 -0.25 -15.92 -2.17
CA ARG A 130 -0.29 -16.40 -0.76
C ARG A 130 -0.32 -15.24 0.25
N LEU A 131 0.36 -14.13 -0.08
CA LEU A 131 0.33 -12.92 0.74
C LEU A 131 -1.06 -12.27 0.70
N LEU A 132 -1.65 -12.11 -0.50
CA LEU A 132 -3.02 -11.62 -0.66
C LEU A 132 -4.06 -12.53 -0.02
N GLN A 133 -3.88 -13.85 -0.07
CA GLN A 133 -4.72 -14.81 0.62
C GLN A 133 -4.77 -14.57 2.13
N SER A 134 -3.61 -14.28 2.73
CA SER A 134 -3.50 -14.01 4.16
C SER A 134 -4.17 -12.70 4.55
N VAL A 135 -4.07 -11.67 3.70
CA VAL A 135 -4.80 -10.40 3.86
C VAL A 135 -6.30 -10.63 3.76
N LEU A 136 -6.77 -11.29 2.70
CA LEU A 136 -8.17 -11.56 2.45
C LEU A 136 -8.81 -12.35 3.61
N ARG A 137 -8.12 -13.36 4.13
CA ARG A 137 -8.60 -14.14 5.28
C ARG A 137 -8.80 -13.28 6.53
N LEU A 138 -7.87 -12.37 6.82
CA LEU A 138 -8.02 -11.44 7.95
C LEU A 138 -9.21 -10.50 7.75
N MET A 139 -9.46 -10.05 6.52
CA MET A 139 -10.62 -9.21 6.19
C MET A 139 -11.93 -9.97 6.34
N GLU A 140 -11.99 -11.23 5.88
CA GLU A 140 -13.16 -12.09 6.06
C GLU A 140 -13.52 -12.27 7.55
N ASP A 141 -12.52 -12.25 8.43
CA ASP A 141 -12.71 -12.34 9.89
C ASP A 141 -12.88 -10.96 10.57
N GLY A 142 -12.91 -9.85 9.81
CA GLY A 142 -13.30 -8.51 10.29
C GLY A 142 -12.20 -7.45 10.33
N ALA A 143 -10.99 -7.75 9.88
CA ALA A 143 -9.96 -6.72 9.71
C ALA A 143 -10.34 -5.72 8.60
N LEU A 144 -10.07 -4.44 8.80
CA LEU A 144 -10.21 -3.45 7.73
C LEU A 144 -8.92 -3.39 6.91
N ALA A 145 -9.03 -3.01 5.62
CA ALA A 145 -7.89 -2.82 4.75
C ALA A 145 -7.91 -1.43 4.10
N LEU A 146 -6.76 -0.78 4.08
CA LEU A 146 -6.53 0.44 3.32
C LEU A 146 -5.17 0.38 2.62
N THR A 147 -5.02 1.14 1.55
CA THR A 147 -3.81 1.19 0.74
C THR A 147 -3.50 2.61 0.29
N THR A 148 -2.23 2.89 0.08
CA THR A 148 -1.76 4.09 -0.61
C THR A 148 -1.44 3.83 -2.08
N ASN A 149 -1.66 2.61 -2.57
CA ASN A 149 -1.34 2.21 -3.93
C ASN A 149 -2.52 2.49 -4.88
N PHE A 150 -2.20 2.70 -6.16
CA PHE A 150 -3.21 2.92 -7.21
C PHE A 150 -3.79 1.62 -7.78
N ASP A 151 -3.04 0.51 -7.67
CA ASP A 151 -3.47 -0.81 -8.13
C ASP A 151 -4.60 -1.39 -7.25
N ASN A 152 -5.34 -2.36 -7.79
CA ASN A 152 -6.42 -3.08 -7.11
C ASN A 152 -6.11 -4.59 -7.02
N LEU A 153 -4.84 -4.96 -6.80
CA LEU A 153 -4.40 -6.37 -6.84
C LEU A 153 -5.14 -7.25 -5.82
N LEU A 154 -5.46 -6.71 -4.64
CA LEU A 154 -6.19 -7.45 -3.62
C LEU A 154 -7.62 -7.77 -4.08
N GLU A 155 -8.28 -6.83 -4.76
CA GLU A 155 -9.64 -6.97 -5.27
C GLU A 155 -9.71 -7.88 -6.50
N ILE A 156 -8.73 -7.78 -7.41
CA ILE A 156 -8.56 -8.74 -8.51
C ILE A 156 -8.41 -10.15 -7.93
N TYR A 157 -7.52 -10.32 -6.94
CA TYR A 157 -7.30 -11.62 -6.30
C TYR A 157 -8.57 -12.11 -5.59
N GLY A 158 -9.27 -11.25 -4.85
CA GLY A 158 -10.55 -11.58 -4.23
C GLY A 158 -11.57 -12.08 -5.25
N THR A 159 -11.69 -11.41 -6.40
CA THR A 159 -12.57 -11.81 -7.51
C THR A 159 -12.22 -13.20 -8.03
N GLN A 160 -10.92 -13.51 -8.21
CA GLN A 160 -10.46 -14.85 -8.59
C GLN A 160 -10.80 -15.94 -7.55
N ARG A 161 -11.02 -15.55 -6.29
CA ARG A 161 -11.46 -16.44 -5.19
C ARG A 161 -12.98 -16.45 -4.99
N GLY A 162 -13.74 -15.84 -5.90
CA GLY A 162 -15.20 -15.77 -5.82
C GLY A 162 -15.70 -14.78 -4.76
N LYS A 163 -14.90 -13.77 -4.42
CA LYS A 163 -15.24 -12.71 -3.46
C LYS A 163 -15.35 -11.39 -4.20
N THR A 164 -16.40 -10.62 -3.91
CA THR A 164 -16.54 -9.26 -4.42
C THR A 164 -15.97 -8.31 -3.39
N LEU A 165 -14.82 -7.71 -3.70
CA LEU A 165 -14.25 -6.63 -2.90
C LEU A 165 -14.58 -5.29 -3.57
N GLU A 166 -14.99 -4.31 -2.77
CA GLU A 166 -15.24 -2.96 -3.24
C GLU A 166 -14.01 -2.07 -3.04
N SER A 167 -13.59 -1.35 -4.08
CA SER A 167 -12.59 -0.28 -3.95
C SER A 167 -13.29 1.02 -3.56
N LEU A 168 -12.88 1.60 -2.43
CA LEU A 168 -13.33 2.89 -1.94
C LEU A 168 -12.22 3.92 -2.10
N ASP A 169 -12.56 5.19 -2.27
CA ASP A 169 -11.61 6.29 -2.17
C ASP A 169 -12.17 7.42 -1.32
N LEU A 170 -11.32 8.39 -0.99
CA LEU A 170 -11.70 9.48 -0.09
C LEU A 170 -12.68 10.50 -0.70
N SER A 171 -13.11 10.33 -1.95
CA SER A 171 -14.11 11.20 -2.58
C SER A 171 -15.54 10.85 -2.19
N ASP A 172 -15.81 9.60 -1.76
CA ASP A 172 -17.12 9.17 -1.25
C ASP A 172 -17.12 9.16 0.29
N GLU A 173 -17.29 10.34 0.88
CA GLU A 173 -17.24 10.57 2.33
C GLU A 173 -18.18 9.62 3.11
N LYS A 174 -19.37 9.34 2.55
CA LYS A 174 -20.36 8.47 3.19
C LYS A 174 -19.83 7.04 3.28
N LYS A 175 -19.31 6.50 2.17
CA LYS A 175 -18.76 5.14 2.18
C LYS A 175 -17.52 5.04 3.06
N VAL A 176 -16.68 6.08 3.13
CA VAL A 176 -15.52 6.11 4.03
C VAL A 176 -15.95 6.01 5.50
N LEU A 177 -16.97 6.77 5.91
CA LEU A 177 -17.52 6.69 7.27
C LEU A 177 -18.13 5.32 7.57
N GLU A 178 -18.90 4.75 6.63
CA GLU A 178 -19.49 3.42 6.78
C GLU A 178 -18.41 2.32 6.85
N TRP A 179 -17.36 2.43 6.05
CA TRP A 179 -16.21 1.53 6.06
C TRP A 179 -15.48 1.57 7.40
N ALA A 180 -15.20 2.76 7.92
CA ALA A 180 -14.51 2.91 9.19
C ALA A 180 -15.33 2.35 10.38
N GLN A 181 -16.66 2.38 10.26
CA GLN A 181 -17.58 1.75 11.21
C GLN A 181 -17.71 0.22 11.01
N GLY A 182 -17.01 -0.38 10.04
CA GLY A 182 -17.03 -1.81 9.77
C GLY A 182 -18.24 -2.31 8.97
N LYS A 183 -19.01 -1.41 8.33
CA LYS A 183 -20.22 -1.78 7.55
C LYS A 183 -19.89 -2.34 6.16
N HIS A 184 -18.66 -2.14 5.68
CA HIS A 184 -18.16 -2.62 4.39
C HIS A 184 -16.94 -3.54 4.59
N PRO A 185 -17.11 -4.76 5.15
CA PRO A 185 -15.99 -5.61 5.60
C PRO A 185 -15.09 -6.11 4.47
N LEU A 186 -15.64 -6.32 3.27
CA LEU A 186 -14.88 -6.68 2.06
C LEU A 186 -14.72 -5.46 1.16
N SER A 187 -14.09 -4.42 1.69
CA SER A 187 -13.71 -3.25 0.90
C SER A 187 -12.33 -2.74 1.26
N VAL A 188 -11.69 -2.08 0.30
CA VAL A 188 -10.34 -1.53 0.41
C VAL A 188 -10.41 -0.03 0.23
N LEU A 189 -9.96 0.72 1.25
CA LEU A 189 -9.85 2.18 1.14
C LEU A 189 -8.55 2.58 0.44
N HIS A 190 -8.63 3.16 -0.75
CA HIS A 190 -7.50 3.73 -1.49
C HIS A 190 -7.34 5.21 -1.14
N VAL A 191 -6.34 5.51 -0.31
CA VAL A 191 -6.06 6.87 0.14
C VAL A 191 -5.77 7.80 -1.04
N HIS A 192 -4.93 7.38 -1.98
CA HIS A 192 -4.61 8.16 -3.19
C HIS A 192 -5.55 7.90 -4.37
N GLY A 193 -6.64 7.15 -4.16
CA GLY A 193 -7.53 6.68 -5.21
C GLY A 193 -7.02 5.43 -5.94
N VAL A 194 -7.86 4.88 -6.81
CA VAL A 194 -7.64 3.63 -7.53
C VAL A 194 -7.68 3.87 -9.04
N TYR A 195 -6.85 3.17 -9.82
CA TYR A 195 -6.75 3.42 -11.27
C TYR A 195 -8.06 3.17 -12.03
N THR A 196 -8.91 2.28 -11.53
CA THR A 196 -10.25 2.01 -12.07
C THR A 196 -11.24 3.16 -11.84
N ASN A 197 -10.96 4.06 -10.88
CA ASN A 197 -11.69 5.30 -10.62
C ASN A 197 -10.78 6.54 -10.64
N PRO A 198 -10.35 6.99 -11.82
CA PRO A 198 -9.34 8.04 -11.98
C PRO A 198 -9.79 9.43 -11.50
N SER A 199 -11.09 9.67 -11.38
CA SER A 199 -11.62 10.93 -10.84
C SER A 199 -11.27 11.12 -9.37
N GLY A 200 -11.10 10.02 -8.62
CA GLY A 200 -10.70 10.00 -7.21
C GLY A 200 -9.19 10.04 -6.98
N ILE A 201 -8.35 10.05 -8.03
CA ILE A 201 -6.90 9.97 -7.87
C ILE A 201 -6.30 11.29 -7.38
N VAL A 202 -5.44 11.17 -6.38
CA VAL A 202 -4.72 12.29 -5.77
C VAL A 202 -3.21 11.97 -5.71
N LEU A 203 -2.38 12.71 -6.46
CA LEU A 203 -0.91 12.58 -6.39
C LEU A 203 -0.22 13.76 -5.69
N HIS A 204 -0.99 14.75 -5.23
CA HIS A 204 -0.43 15.96 -4.59
C HIS A 204 -1.15 16.25 -3.28
N PRO A 205 -0.44 16.64 -2.20
CA PRO A 205 -1.05 16.94 -0.90
C PRO A 205 -2.23 17.92 -0.97
N ALA A 206 -2.19 18.90 -1.88
CA ALA A 206 -3.29 19.84 -2.10
C ALA A 206 -4.62 19.18 -2.50
N GLY A 207 -4.59 18.01 -3.16
CA GLY A 207 -5.81 17.29 -3.52
C GLY A 207 -6.54 16.69 -2.30
N TYR A 208 -5.87 16.61 -1.15
CA TYR A 208 -6.46 16.17 0.10
C TYR A 208 -7.11 17.30 0.91
N GLN A 209 -7.02 18.55 0.48
CA GLN A 209 -7.50 19.69 1.29
C GLN A 209 -8.97 19.56 1.68
N ASN A 210 -9.83 19.05 0.80
CA ASN A 210 -11.24 18.87 1.11
C ASN A 210 -11.45 17.76 2.15
N VAL A 211 -10.76 16.63 1.99
CA VAL A 211 -10.83 15.49 2.91
C VAL A 211 -10.28 15.85 4.29
N LEU A 212 -9.09 16.48 4.35
CA LEU A 212 -8.45 16.92 5.59
C LEU A 212 -9.25 18.01 6.31
N ARG A 213 -10.15 18.72 5.62
CA ARG A 213 -11.09 19.68 6.21
C ARG A 213 -12.41 19.05 6.63
N ASN A 214 -12.71 17.83 6.17
CA ASN A 214 -13.91 17.12 6.58
C ASN A 214 -13.73 16.60 8.01
N ILE A 215 -14.38 17.26 8.95
CA ILE A 215 -14.24 16.99 10.39
C ILE A 215 -14.70 15.57 10.74
N ASP A 216 -15.76 15.07 10.11
CA ASP A 216 -16.33 13.76 10.45
C ASP A 216 -15.46 12.62 9.92
N VAL A 217 -14.98 12.72 8.68
CA VAL A 217 -14.03 11.75 8.11
C VAL A 217 -12.75 11.71 8.93
N MET A 218 -12.17 12.88 9.25
CA MET A 218 -10.96 12.95 10.05
C MET A 218 -11.16 12.41 11.47
N ARG A 219 -12.30 12.69 12.11
CA ARG A 219 -12.64 12.17 13.43
C ARG A 219 -12.72 10.65 13.42
N GLU A 220 -13.38 10.06 12.42
CA GLU A 220 -13.56 8.61 12.36
C GLU A 220 -12.23 7.89 12.03
N ILE A 221 -11.39 8.46 11.16
CA ILE A 221 -10.03 7.95 10.89
C ILE A 221 -9.16 8.01 12.16
N GLN A 222 -9.22 9.11 12.92
CA GLN A 222 -8.52 9.23 14.20
C GLN A 222 -9.03 8.19 15.21
N HIS A 223 -10.35 8.02 15.31
CA HIS A 223 -10.97 7.01 16.17
C HIS A 223 -10.52 5.59 15.80
N LEU A 224 -10.38 5.26 14.52
CA LEU A 224 -9.79 3.97 14.10
C LEU A 224 -8.37 3.81 14.62
N TYR A 225 -7.54 4.85 14.54
CA TYR A 225 -6.15 4.79 15.02
C TYR A 225 -6.07 4.65 16.54
N GLU A 226 -7.02 5.23 17.28
CA GLU A 226 -7.08 5.11 18.74
C GLU A 226 -7.69 3.78 19.21
N SER A 227 -8.53 3.13 18.40
CA SER A 227 -9.28 1.92 18.77
C SER A 227 -8.77 0.62 18.14
N ARG A 228 -8.01 0.68 17.03
CA ARG A 228 -7.52 -0.49 16.30
C ARG A 228 -6.01 -0.44 16.05
N SER A 229 -5.38 -1.60 16.11
CA SER A 229 -3.96 -1.78 15.83
C SER A 229 -3.70 -1.77 14.32
N PHE A 230 -3.10 -0.69 13.84
CA PHE A 230 -2.62 -0.59 12.46
C PHE A 230 -1.44 -1.53 12.24
N VAL A 231 -1.50 -2.32 11.16
CA VAL A 231 -0.43 -3.23 10.72
C VAL A 231 0.05 -2.82 9.34
N PHE A 232 1.22 -2.22 9.29
CA PHE A 232 1.87 -1.72 8.08
C PHE A 232 2.60 -2.85 7.35
N LEU A 233 2.13 -3.17 6.15
CA LEU A 233 2.59 -4.27 5.30
C LEU A 233 3.20 -3.70 4.03
N GLY A 234 4.51 -3.88 3.83
CA GLY A 234 5.18 -3.35 2.63
C GLY A 234 5.27 -1.80 2.59
N CYS A 235 5.15 -1.15 3.74
CA CYS A 235 5.10 0.32 3.88
C CYS A 235 6.46 1.00 4.12
N GLY A 236 7.57 0.33 3.82
CA GLY A 236 8.92 0.82 4.18
C GLY A 236 9.25 2.23 3.68
N ARG A 237 8.63 2.67 2.57
CA ARG A 237 8.69 4.05 2.05
C ARG A 237 7.36 4.81 2.16
N THR A 238 6.25 4.13 2.41
CA THR A 238 4.94 4.76 2.65
C THR A 238 4.94 5.62 3.91
N VAL A 239 5.83 5.33 4.87
CA VAL A 239 6.03 6.20 6.04
C VAL A 239 6.49 7.61 5.68
N ASP A 240 7.12 7.83 4.53
CA ASP A 240 7.59 9.14 4.08
C ASP A 240 6.46 9.95 3.38
N ASP A 241 5.31 9.35 3.16
CA ASP A 241 4.16 9.97 2.53
C ASP A 241 3.51 10.98 3.47
N THR A 242 3.63 12.27 3.15
CA THR A 242 3.11 13.37 3.98
C THR A 242 1.60 13.31 4.19
N THR A 243 0.83 12.81 3.22
CA THR A 243 -0.61 12.66 3.39
C THR A 243 -0.91 11.52 4.36
N PHE A 244 -0.24 10.38 4.19
CA PHE A 244 -0.37 9.27 5.13
C PHE A 244 0.01 9.71 6.55
N GLN A 245 1.12 10.44 6.70
CA GLN A 245 1.53 11.02 7.98
C GLN A 245 0.45 11.96 8.53
N ALA A 246 -0.08 12.87 7.73
CA ALA A 246 -1.13 13.80 8.15
C ALA A 246 -2.41 13.09 8.58
N LEU A 247 -2.85 12.05 7.85
CA LEU A 247 -4.08 11.32 8.12
C LEU A 247 -3.97 10.43 9.37
N PHE A 248 -2.85 9.74 9.55
CA PHE A 248 -2.76 8.66 10.54
C PHE A 248 -1.72 8.87 11.63
N LEU A 249 -0.67 9.68 11.42
CA LEU A 249 0.43 9.83 12.38
C LEU A 249 0.44 11.18 13.11
N GLU A 250 0.06 12.27 12.44
CA GLU A 250 0.11 13.64 12.98
C GLU A 250 -1.26 14.15 13.44
N ALA A 251 -2.34 13.63 12.86
CA ALA A 251 -3.72 13.99 13.21
C ALA A 251 -4.10 13.56 14.64
N VAL A 252 -3.43 12.55 15.20
CA VAL A 252 -3.75 12.00 16.51
C VAL A 252 -2.98 12.78 17.58
N LYS A 253 -3.66 13.74 18.21
CA LYS A 253 -3.06 14.69 19.18
C LYS A 253 -2.63 14.04 20.50
N HIS A 254 -3.16 12.87 20.82
CA HIS A 254 -2.86 12.13 22.04
C HIS A 254 -2.10 10.85 21.68
N ARG A 255 -1.00 10.56 22.39
CA ARG A 255 -0.34 9.26 22.23
C ARG A 255 -1.35 8.19 22.62
N SER A 256 -1.78 7.40 21.64
CA SER A 256 -2.58 6.21 21.91
C SER A 256 -1.73 5.23 22.71
N ASP A 257 -2.30 4.62 23.75
CA ASP A 257 -1.69 3.49 24.44
C ASP A 257 -1.71 2.21 23.57
N LEU A 258 -2.41 2.26 22.42
CA LEU A 258 -2.54 1.15 21.51
C LEU A 258 -1.25 0.96 20.70
N GLU A 259 -0.81 -0.30 20.62
CA GLU A 259 0.37 -0.66 19.85
C GLU A 259 0.01 -0.80 18.36
N HIS A 260 0.77 -0.10 17.52
CA HIS A 260 0.78 -0.26 16.06
C HIS A 260 2.01 -1.07 15.64
N PHE A 261 1.98 -1.66 14.45
CA PHE A 261 3.00 -2.60 14.02
C PHE A 261 3.43 -2.38 12.58
N MET A 262 4.71 -2.56 12.30
CA MET A 262 5.24 -2.45 10.95
C MET A 262 6.12 -3.64 10.61
N LEU A 263 5.76 -4.36 9.55
CA LEU A 263 6.54 -5.49 9.05
C LEU A 263 7.50 -5.01 7.97
N VAL A 264 8.81 -5.12 8.23
CA VAL A 264 9.86 -4.65 7.33
C VAL A 264 10.93 -5.70 7.06
N ARG A 265 11.62 -5.55 5.94
CA ARG A 265 12.86 -6.28 5.67
C ARG A 265 13.95 -5.71 6.56
N ARG A 266 14.81 -6.56 7.11
CA ARG A 266 16.04 -6.13 7.77
C ARG A 266 17.14 -6.06 6.72
N GLU A 267 17.35 -4.88 6.16
CA GLU A 267 18.41 -4.63 5.17
C GLU A 267 19.78 -4.62 5.83
N ASP A 268 20.11 -3.52 6.52
CA ASP A 268 21.29 -3.41 7.36
C ASP A 268 20.90 -3.13 8.83
N PRO A 269 21.74 -3.50 9.81
CA PRO A 269 21.42 -3.33 11.22
C PRO A 269 21.23 -1.87 11.66
N GLU A 270 21.89 -0.92 11.02
CA GLU A 270 21.89 0.50 11.42
C GLU A 270 20.61 1.19 10.94
N SER A 271 20.26 1.06 9.65
CA SER A 271 19.02 1.58 9.09
C SER A 271 17.80 0.97 9.79
N PHE A 272 17.84 -0.34 10.09
CA PHE A 272 16.76 -1.00 10.83
C PHE A 272 16.62 -0.45 12.26
N LYS A 273 17.74 -0.22 12.96
CA LYS A 273 17.74 0.37 14.30
C LYS A 273 17.16 1.79 14.28
N LYS A 274 17.61 2.63 13.33
CA LYS A 274 17.12 4.00 13.16
C LYS A 274 15.63 4.04 12.85
N LEU A 275 15.16 3.19 11.94
CA LEU A 275 13.73 3.09 11.62
C LEU A 275 12.93 2.68 12.86
N ARG A 276 13.41 1.70 13.62
CA ARG A 276 12.75 1.24 14.85
C ARG A 276 12.66 2.33 15.91
N GLU A 277 13.71 3.11 16.12
CA GLU A 277 13.70 4.24 17.06
C GLU A 277 12.70 5.32 16.61
N ASN A 278 12.78 5.76 15.35
CA ASN A 278 11.89 6.78 14.79
C ASN A 278 10.41 6.39 14.85
N MET A 279 10.09 5.12 14.60
CA MET A 279 8.71 4.62 14.60
C MET A 279 8.20 4.35 16.01
N LEU A 280 9.07 3.99 16.95
CA LEU A 280 8.68 3.77 18.34
C LEU A 280 8.20 5.06 19.01
N ASP A 281 8.82 6.20 18.67
CA ASP A 281 8.36 7.53 19.12
C ASP A 281 6.93 7.87 18.63
N LYS A 282 6.49 7.20 17.56
CA LYS A 282 5.14 7.28 16.99
C LYS A 282 4.21 6.14 17.44
N GLY A 283 4.61 5.34 18.43
CA GLY A 283 3.81 4.20 18.93
C GLY A 283 3.81 2.96 18.02
N ILE A 284 4.71 2.90 17.02
CA ILE A 284 4.77 1.82 16.04
C ILE A 284 5.95 0.89 16.32
N LYS A 285 5.65 -0.38 16.60
CA LYS A 285 6.65 -1.44 16.76
C LYS A 285 7.09 -2.00 15.41
N VAL A 286 8.34 -1.75 15.06
CA VAL A 286 8.97 -2.31 13.85
C VAL A 286 9.42 -3.75 14.09
N ILE A 287 8.95 -4.67 13.24
CA ILE A 287 9.21 -6.11 13.29
C ILE A 287 9.84 -6.53 11.97
N SER A 288 10.97 -7.24 12.04
CA SER A 288 11.58 -7.83 10.87
C SER A 288 10.92 -9.18 10.53
N TYR A 289 10.45 -9.34 9.30
CA TYR A 289 10.01 -10.64 8.78
C TYR A 289 11.17 -11.50 8.25
N GLY A 290 12.35 -10.92 8.05
CA GLY A 290 13.51 -11.55 7.45
C GLY A 290 14.41 -10.53 6.76
N ASP A 291 15.42 -11.04 6.07
CA ASP A 291 16.46 -10.22 5.44
C ASP A 291 16.23 -10.12 3.90
N GLU A 292 15.21 -10.81 3.39
CA GLU A 292 14.83 -10.88 1.97
C GLU A 292 13.31 -10.71 1.82
N TYR A 293 12.85 -10.13 0.69
CA TYR A 293 11.43 -9.90 0.42
C TYR A 293 10.61 -11.20 0.34
N GLU A 294 11.24 -12.29 -0.12
CA GLU A 294 10.62 -13.61 -0.25
C GLU A 294 10.19 -14.22 1.10
N HIS A 295 10.72 -13.72 2.21
CA HIS A 295 10.35 -14.17 3.55
C HIS A 295 9.01 -13.59 4.04
N LEU A 296 8.54 -12.47 3.48
CA LEU A 296 7.32 -11.82 3.94
C LEU A 296 6.06 -12.71 3.79
N PRO A 297 5.80 -13.37 2.64
CA PRO A 297 4.63 -14.24 2.48
C PRO A 297 4.53 -15.34 3.53
N GLU A 298 5.61 -16.08 3.80
CA GLU A 298 5.60 -17.15 4.80
C GLU A 298 5.42 -16.60 6.22
N TYR A 299 6.15 -15.53 6.57
CA TYR A 299 6.04 -14.89 7.86
C TYR A 299 4.61 -14.40 8.13
N PHE A 300 4.02 -13.70 7.14
CA PHE A 300 2.68 -13.13 7.27
C PHE A 300 1.59 -14.19 7.26
N GLN A 301 1.73 -15.27 6.47
CA GLN A 301 0.80 -16.40 6.50
C GLN A 301 0.74 -17.04 7.89
N ARG A 302 1.89 -17.28 8.53
CA ARG A 302 1.95 -17.79 9.90
C ARG A 302 1.31 -16.83 10.90
N LEU A 303 1.55 -15.53 10.73
CA LEU A 303 0.96 -14.51 11.58
C LEU A 303 -0.57 -14.48 11.46
N ALA A 304 -1.09 -14.39 10.23
CA ALA A 304 -2.52 -14.38 9.95
C ALA A 304 -3.20 -15.66 10.47
N THR A 305 -2.56 -16.82 10.35
CA THR A 305 -3.08 -18.09 10.88
C THR A 305 -3.29 -18.05 12.39
N GLU A 306 -2.31 -17.55 13.16
CA GLU A 306 -2.42 -17.43 14.62
C GLU A 306 -3.52 -16.43 15.03
N ILE A 307 -3.64 -15.32 14.32
CA ILE A 307 -4.65 -14.28 14.58
C ILE A 307 -6.07 -14.82 14.30
N CYS A 308 -6.28 -15.46 13.14
CA CYS A 308 -7.58 -16.03 12.77
C CYS A 308 -8.02 -17.17 13.70
N GLN A 309 -7.07 -18.04 14.12
CA GLN A 309 -7.38 -19.13 15.05
C GLN A 309 -7.92 -18.63 16.39
N ARG A 310 -7.50 -17.43 16.82
CA ARG A 310 -8.01 -16.78 18.03
C ARG A 310 -9.36 -16.10 17.81
N GLY A 311 -9.59 -15.51 16.64
CA GLY A 311 -10.89 -14.94 16.29
C GLY A 311 -12.03 -15.96 16.19
N SER A 312 -11.69 -17.22 15.92
CA SER A 312 -12.65 -18.33 15.84
C SER A 312 -12.93 -19.02 17.19
N ALA A 313 -12.23 -18.65 18.26
CA ALA A 313 -12.30 -19.27 19.58
C ALA A 313 -13.11 -18.40 20.56
#